data_AF-A0A8T6VNN4-F1
#
_entry.id   AF-A0A8T6VNN4-F1
#
_cell.length_a   1.000
_cell.length_b   1.000
_cell.length_c   1.000
_cell.angle_alpha   90.00
_cell.angle_beta   90.00
_cell.angle_gamma   90.00
#
_symmetry.space_group_name_H-M   'P 1'
#
loop_
_entity.id
_entity.type
_entity.pdbx_description
1 polymer ?
#
loop_
_entity_poly.entity_id
_entity_poly.type
_entity_poly.pdbx_seq_one_letter_code
_entity_poly.pdbx_strand_id
1 'polypeptide(L)'
;SEEVIDAEGSYVLPGGVDTHNHTHMETSYAASKGVSWGGTTTILNFTRASFQEVDDYLALTKSYVVDHSFHVIPDNLTPDRPTALDDIKKWIDWGIPSFKLFMVYEDPADVNTIYNT
;
A
#
# COMPACT_ATOMS: atom_id res chain seq x y z
N SER A 1 -13.93 22.22 25.02
CA SER A 1 -15.19 21.50 25.32
C SER A 1 -14.95 20.04 25.02
N GLU A 2 -15.56 19.13 25.79
CA GLU A 2 -15.60 17.71 25.42
C GLU A 2 -16.74 17.50 24.42
N GLU A 3 -16.48 16.67 23.40
CA GLU A 3 -17.49 16.22 22.44
C GLU A 3 -17.99 14.84 22.86
N VAL A 4 -19.32 14.67 22.94
CA VAL A 4 -19.95 13.42 23.37
C VAL A 4 -20.78 12.87 22.21
N ILE A 5 -20.53 11.62 21.84
CA ILE A 5 -21.27 10.90 20.81
C ILE A 5 -22.09 9.79 21.48
N ASP A 6 -23.41 9.78 21.27
CA ASP A 6 -24.31 8.74 21.77
C ASP A 6 -24.21 7.48 20.89
N ALA A 7 -23.93 6.34 21.52
CA ALA A 7 -23.79 5.03 20.90
C ALA A 7 -24.78 4.00 21.48
N GLU A 8 -25.85 4.42 22.16
CA GLU A 8 -26.87 3.51 22.69
C GLU A 8 -27.42 2.60 21.58
N GLY A 9 -27.44 1.29 21.86
CA GLY A 9 -27.88 0.27 20.90
C GLY A 9 -26.93 0.00 19.72
N SER A 10 -25.75 0.63 19.68
CA SER A 10 -24.73 0.44 18.63
C SER A 10 -23.50 -0.31 19.16
N TYR A 11 -22.66 -0.79 18.23
CA TYR A 11 -21.35 -1.37 18.57
C TYR A 11 -20.23 -0.35 18.34
N VAL A 12 -19.33 -0.22 19.32
CA VAL A 12 -18.08 0.52 19.17
C VAL A 12 -16.98 -0.48 18.82
N LEU A 13 -16.56 -0.48 17.56
CA LEU A 13 -15.57 -1.40 17.02
C LEU A 13 -14.31 -0.64 16.60
N PRO A 14 -13.13 -1.31 16.57
CA PRO A 14 -12.00 -0.78 15.82
C PRO A 14 -12.38 -0.55 14.37
N GLY A 15 -11.84 0.52 13.77
CA GLY A 15 -12.03 0.76 12.35
C GLY A 15 -11.44 -0.38 11.50
N GLY A 16 -12.08 -0.66 10.37
CA GLY A 16 -11.66 -1.72 9.47
C GLY A 16 -10.29 -1.42 8.84
N VAL A 17 -9.53 -2.48 8.57
CA VAL A 17 -8.26 -2.44 7.82
C VAL A 17 -8.46 -3.21 6.52
N ASP A 18 -8.52 -2.49 5.39
CA ASP A 18 -8.57 -3.09 4.06
C ASP A 18 -7.13 -3.34 3.58
N THR A 19 -6.71 -4.61 3.55
CA THR A 19 -5.34 -5.00 3.19
C THR A 19 -5.14 -5.22 1.69
N HIS A 20 -6.15 -4.98 0.85
CA HIS A 20 -6.05 -5.25 -0.59
C HIS A 20 -6.84 -4.23 -1.40
N ASN A 21 -6.22 -3.09 -1.65
CA ASN A 21 -6.82 -2.01 -2.39
C ASN A 21 -6.05 -1.71 -3.68
N HIS A 22 -6.74 -1.26 -4.74
CA HIS A 22 -6.15 -0.87 -6.04
C HIS A 22 -6.60 0.54 -6.44
N THR A 23 -6.40 1.49 -5.54
CA THR A 23 -6.79 2.88 -5.76
C THR A 23 -5.71 3.62 -6.57
N HIS A 24 -6.13 4.35 -7.59
CA HIS A 24 -5.20 5.17 -8.36
C HIS A 24 -4.93 6.49 -7.62
N MET A 25 -3.74 7.06 -7.78
CA MET A 25 -3.38 8.33 -7.13
C MET A 25 -4.41 9.44 -7.39
N GLU A 26 -4.88 9.57 -8.63
CA GLU A 26 -5.84 10.60 -9.05
C GLU A 26 -7.21 10.44 -8.37
N THR A 27 -7.56 9.22 -7.95
CA THR A 27 -8.85 8.89 -7.32
C THR A 27 -8.74 8.63 -5.82
N SER A 28 -7.54 8.76 -5.24
CA SER A 28 -7.23 8.44 -3.84
C SER A 28 -8.13 9.16 -2.82
N TYR A 29 -8.43 10.44 -3.03
CA TYR A 29 -9.37 11.17 -2.17
C TYR A 29 -10.78 10.57 -2.21
N ALA A 30 -11.33 10.39 -3.41
CA ALA A 30 -12.70 9.90 -3.57
C ALA A 30 -12.84 8.45 -3.07
N ALA A 31 -11.86 7.60 -3.37
CA ALA A 31 -11.83 6.20 -2.95
C ALA A 31 -11.68 6.07 -1.43
N SER A 32 -10.73 6.78 -0.81
CA SER A 32 -10.54 6.73 0.65
C SER A 32 -11.73 7.30 1.41
N LYS A 33 -12.41 8.31 0.85
CA LYS A 33 -13.66 8.81 1.40
C LYS A 33 -14.76 7.75 1.33
N GLY A 34 -14.88 7.04 0.21
CA GLY A 34 -15.85 5.96 0.05
C GLY A 34 -15.68 4.84 1.08
N VAL A 35 -14.45 4.37 1.32
CA VAL A 35 -14.20 3.31 2.31
C VAL A 35 -14.48 3.76 3.75
N SER A 36 -14.24 5.03 4.07
CA SER A 36 -14.53 5.59 5.41
C SER A 36 -16.01 5.48 5.78
N TRP A 37 -16.91 5.60 4.81
CA TRP A 37 -18.34 5.44 5.02
C TRP A 37 -18.76 4.00 5.34
N GLY A 38 -17.93 3.02 4.97
CA GLY A 38 -18.12 1.62 5.33
C GLY A 38 -17.53 1.23 6.69
N GLY A 39 -16.92 2.17 7.42
CA GLY A 39 -16.25 1.92 8.69
C GLY A 39 -14.79 1.47 8.56
N THR A 40 -14.22 1.48 7.36
CA THR A 40 -12.77 1.25 7.15
C THR A 40 -12.00 2.52 7.44
N THR A 41 -11.00 2.43 8.33
CA THR A 41 -10.17 3.58 8.74
C THR A 41 -8.72 3.44 8.29
N THR A 42 -8.35 2.29 7.72
CA THR A 42 -6.99 2.06 7.20
C THR A 42 -7.03 1.25 5.92
N ILE A 43 -6.20 1.63 4.94
CA ILE A 43 -6.07 0.89 3.68
C ILE A 43 -4.61 0.58 3.34
N LEU A 44 -4.36 -0.58 2.73
CA LEU A 44 -3.08 -0.94 2.13
C LEU A 44 -3.27 -1.10 0.62
N ASN A 45 -2.63 -0.19 -0.13
CA ASN A 45 -2.78 -0.12 -1.58
C ASN A 45 -1.56 -0.72 -2.29
N PHE A 46 -1.73 -1.24 -3.50
CA PHE A 46 -0.59 -1.69 -4.30
C PHE A 46 0.01 -0.53 -5.10
N THR A 47 1.33 -0.44 -5.08
CA THR A 47 2.09 0.51 -5.90
C THR A 47 3.23 -0.24 -6.58
N ARG A 48 3.45 0.04 -7.86
CA ARG A 48 4.66 -0.44 -8.54
C ARG A 48 5.85 0.36 -8.05
N ALA A 49 7.04 -0.24 -8.10
CA ALA A 49 8.30 0.37 -7.67
C ALA A 49 8.76 1.55 -8.58
N SER A 50 7.91 2.56 -8.75
CA SER A 50 8.19 3.79 -9.50
C SER A 50 8.79 4.89 -8.64
N PHE A 51 8.79 4.73 -7.30
CA PHE A 51 9.38 5.69 -6.38
C PHE A 51 10.78 5.24 -5.98
N GLN A 52 11.76 6.08 -6.31
CA GLN A 52 13.17 5.84 -6.01
C GLN A 52 13.54 6.49 -4.68
N GLU A 53 12.85 7.58 -4.31
CA GLU A 53 13.09 8.32 -3.07
C GLU A 53 11.85 8.42 -2.17
N VAL A 54 12.07 8.75 -0.90
CA VAL A 54 10.99 8.82 0.10
C VAL A 54 9.98 9.92 -0.26
N ASP A 55 10.44 10.98 -0.93
CA ASP A 55 9.57 12.08 -1.37
C ASP A 55 8.57 11.64 -2.45
N ASP A 56 8.98 10.73 -3.33
CA ASP A 56 8.10 10.13 -4.34
C ASP A 56 7.00 9.32 -3.63
N TYR A 57 7.36 8.54 -2.60
CA TYR A 57 6.41 7.83 -1.75
C TYR A 57 5.45 8.81 -1.03
N LEU A 58 5.97 9.87 -0.41
CA LEU A 58 5.17 10.89 0.27
C LEU A 58 4.27 11.69 -0.69
N ALA A 59 4.59 11.72 -1.98
CA ALA A 59 3.69 12.31 -2.96
C ALA A 59 2.44 11.45 -3.19
N LEU A 60 2.57 10.12 -3.11
CA LEU A 60 1.45 9.18 -3.23
C LEU A 60 0.42 9.34 -2.11
N THR A 61 0.85 9.79 -0.93
CA THR A 61 0.05 9.78 0.31
C THR A 61 -0.86 10.99 0.49
N LYS A 62 -0.62 12.09 -0.23
CA LYS A 62 -1.18 13.43 0.09
C LYS A 62 -2.70 13.54 0.04
N SER A 63 -3.35 12.69 -0.73
CA SER A 63 -4.75 12.84 -1.11
C SER A 63 -5.70 11.91 -0.35
N TYR A 64 -5.18 10.98 0.46
CA TYR A 64 -5.99 10.05 1.24
C TYR A 64 -6.63 10.71 2.47
N VAL A 65 -7.87 10.34 2.80
CA VAL A 65 -8.59 10.85 4.00
C VAL A 65 -8.64 9.85 5.16
N VAL A 66 -8.11 8.65 4.97
CA VAL A 66 -7.94 7.62 6.01
C VAL A 66 -6.46 7.25 6.12
N ASP A 67 -6.08 6.60 7.21
CA ASP A 67 -4.71 6.09 7.36
C ASP A 67 -4.41 5.10 6.23
N HIS A 68 -3.18 5.10 5.74
CA HIS A 68 -2.84 4.28 4.60
C HIS A 68 -1.36 3.89 4.59
N SER A 69 -1.11 2.77 3.93
CA SER A 69 0.23 2.28 3.60
C SER A 69 0.17 1.55 2.26
N PHE A 70 1.26 0.91 1.87
CA PHE A 70 1.38 0.29 0.57
C PHE A 70 2.02 -1.10 0.62
N HIS A 71 1.63 -1.93 -0.33
CA HIS A 71 2.40 -3.09 -0.77
C HIS A 71 3.17 -2.70 -2.03
N VAL A 72 4.47 -2.99 -2.07
CA VAL A 72 5.27 -2.71 -3.28
C VAL A 72 5.25 -3.91 -4.20
N ILE A 73 4.95 -3.67 -5.47
CA ILE A 73 5.21 -4.59 -6.58
C ILE A 73 6.60 -4.23 -7.11
N PRO A 74 7.65 -5.00 -6.78
CA PRO A 74 9.00 -4.68 -7.22
C PRO A 74 9.11 -4.91 -8.73
N ASP A 75 9.71 -3.99 -9.46
CA ASP A 75 9.99 -4.18 -10.89
C ASP A 75 11.38 -4.79 -11.09
N ASN A 76 11.51 -5.68 -12.08
CA ASN A 76 12.78 -6.20 -12.57
C ASN A 76 13.67 -6.80 -11.46
N LEU A 77 13.16 -7.81 -10.74
CA LEU A 77 13.90 -8.57 -9.73
C LEU A 77 14.84 -9.61 -10.36
N THR A 78 15.61 -9.20 -11.36
CA THR A 78 16.51 -10.08 -12.11
C THR A 78 17.88 -10.17 -11.41
N PRO A 79 18.60 -11.31 -11.51
CA PRO A 79 19.92 -11.49 -10.88
C PRO A 79 20.99 -10.50 -11.38
N ASP A 80 20.81 -9.90 -12.56
CA ASP A 80 21.68 -8.86 -13.12
C ASP A 80 21.37 -7.44 -12.63
N ARG A 81 20.33 -7.27 -11.78
CA ARG A 81 20.06 -6.02 -11.07
C ARG A 81 20.56 -6.08 -9.61
N PRO A 82 21.83 -5.71 -9.35
CA PRO A 82 22.41 -5.79 -8.01
C PRO A 82 21.70 -4.93 -6.96
N THR A 83 20.93 -3.92 -7.37
CA THR A 83 20.25 -2.99 -6.45
C THR A 83 18.90 -3.48 -5.95
N ALA A 84 18.32 -4.55 -6.52
CA ALA A 84 16.95 -4.99 -6.18
C ALA A 84 16.77 -5.31 -4.69
N LEU A 85 17.77 -5.93 -4.07
CA LEU A 85 17.76 -6.23 -2.63
C LEU A 85 17.97 -4.98 -1.76
N ASP A 86 18.72 -4.00 -2.26
CA ASP A 86 18.97 -2.76 -1.54
C ASP A 86 17.74 -1.84 -1.58
N ASP A 87 16.99 -1.85 -2.69
CA ASP A 87 15.68 -1.19 -2.80
C ASP A 87 14.69 -1.79 -1.80
N ILE A 88 14.65 -3.12 -1.66
CA ILE A 88 13.81 -3.81 -0.68
C ILE A 88 14.16 -3.40 0.75
N LYS A 89 15.45 -3.37 1.11
CA LYS A 89 15.89 -2.91 2.44
C LYS A 89 15.48 -1.45 2.69
N LYS A 90 15.68 -0.57 1.71
CA LYS A 90 15.28 0.83 1.76
C LYS A 90 13.78 0.99 2.02
N TRP A 91 12.94 0.20 1.35
CA TRP A 91 11.49 0.22 1.58
C TRP A 91 11.08 -0.31 2.96
N ILE A 92 11.76 -1.35 3.47
CA ILE A 92 11.55 -1.84 4.84
C ILE A 92 11.87 -0.74 5.86
N ASP A 93 12.98 -0.02 5.67
CA ASP A 93 13.40 1.09 6.54
C ASP A 93 12.39 2.26 6.51
N TRP A 94 11.63 2.41 5.42
CA TRP A 94 10.52 3.36 5.30
C TRP A 94 9.20 2.86 5.89
N GLY A 95 9.17 1.67 6.49
CA GLY A 95 7.97 1.09 7.08
C GLY A 95 7.09 0.33 6.07
N ILE A 96 7.66 -0.14 4.96
CA ILE A 96 6.95 -0.91 3.92
C ILE A 96 7.51 -2.35 3.86
N PRO A 97 7.14 -3.23 4.80
CA PRO A 97 7.74 -4.57 4.92
C PRO A 97 7.04 -5.65 4.08
N SER A 98 6.22 -5.27 3.10
CA SER A 98 5.37 -6.22 2.38
C SER A 98 5.39 -6.00 0.87
N PHE A 99 5.57 -7.09 0.14
CA PHE A 99 5.84 -7.09 -1.30
C PHE A 99 4.89 -8.02 -2.03
N LYS A 100 4.48 -7.62 -3.23
CA LYS A 100 3.58 -8.38 -4.09
C LYS A 100 4.34 -8.92 -5.30
N LEU A 101 4.23 -10.24 -5.48
CA LEU A 101 4.72 -10.96 -6.64
C LEU A 101 3.56 -11.63 -7.37
N PHE A 102 3.76 -11.93 -8.64
CA PHE A 102 2.79 -12.61 -9.49
C PHE A 102 3.28 -14.02 -9.86
N MET A 103 2.33 -14.92 -10.10
CA MET A 103 2.61 -16.29 -10.56
C MET A 103 1.87 -16.66 -11.86
N VAL A 104 0.98 -15.78 -12.34
CA VAL A 104 0.01 -16.10 -13.40
C VAL A 104 0.12 -15.17 -14.62
N TYR A 105 1.14 -14.30 -14.65
CA TYR A 105 1.37 -13.32 -15.71
C TYR A 105 2.86 -13.28 -16.07
N GLU A 106 3.15 -13.05 -17.35
CA GLU A 106 4.49 -12.59 -17.78
C GLU A 106 4.68 -11.15 -17.29
N ASP A 107 5.00 -11.01 -16.00
CA ASP A 107 5.19 -9.74 -15.31
C ASP A 107 6.65 -9.64 -14.83
N PRO A 108 7.29 -8.46 -14.87
CA PRO A 108 8.62 -8.26 -14.28
C PRO A 108 8.75 -8.65 -12.79
N ALA A 109 7.63 -8.73 -12.07
CA ALA A 109 7.52 -9.21 -10.69
C ALA A 109 7.09 -10.69 -10.57
N ASP A 110 7.29 -11.50 -11.62
CA ASP A 110 7.02 -12.94 -11.61
C ASP A 110 7.98 -13.67 -10.64
N VAL A 111 7.42 -14.58 -9.83
CA VAL A 111 8.15 -15.48 -8.95
C VAL A 111 9.24 -16.29 -9.67
N ASN A 112 9.03 -16.64 -10.94
CA ASN A 112 9.99 -17.40 -11.75
C ASN A 112 11.27 -16.61 -12.02
N THR A 113 11.18 -15.27 -12.06
CA THR A 113 12.32 -14.36 -12.23
C THR A 113 13.27 -14.42 -11.03
N ILE A 114 12.75 -14.74 -9.85
CA ILE A 114 13.52 -14.79 -8.59
C ILE A 114 14.17 -16.17 -8.40
N TYR A 115 13.42 -17.25 -8.63
CA TYR A 115 13.86 -18.60 -8.26
C TYR A 115 14.62 -19.37 -9.36
N ASN A 116 14.50 -19.00 -10.63
CA ASN A 116 15.28 -19.64 -11.71
C ASN A 116 16.67 -19.02 -11.88
N THR A 117 17.25 -18.56 -10.77
CA THR A 117 18.62 -18.04 -10.66
C THR A 117 19.61 -19.12 -10.24
#